data_AF-X1GG97-F1
#
_entry.id   AF-X1GG97-F1
#
_cell.length_a   1.000
_cell.length_b   1.000
_cell.length_c   1.000
_cell.angle_alpha   90.00
_cell.angle_beta   90.00
_cell.angle_gamma   90.00
#
_symmetry.space_group_name_H-M   'P 1'
#
loop_
_entity.id
_entity.type
_entity.pdbx_description
1 polymer ?
#
loop_
_entity_poly.entity_id
_entity_poly.type
_entity_poly.pdbx_seq_one_letter_code
_entity_poly.pdbx_strand_id
1 'polypeptide(L)'
;SSYAYNEFNLSNSDGVFIIFDARGKEHIDPEWKETLMKIIRKLRKKRAVIIGLRVSDDKNYPQLMEEFVIDKDLEEKIVSVLFLKIGTDYREKMYDHIILMLELIVSTRMLK
;
A
#
# COMPACT_ATOMS: atom_id res chain seq x y z
N SER A 1 -8.13 22.02 2.59
CA SER A 1 -8.08 21.40 3.94
C SER A 1 -7.32 20.10 3.81
N SER A 2 -6.13 20.00 4.40
CA SER A 2 -5.36 18.75 4.44
C SER A 2 -5.83 17.98 5.68
N TYR A 3 -6.54 16.86 5.48
CA TYR A 3 -6.84 15.93 6.57
C TYR A 3 -5.59 15.06 6.79
N ALA A 4 -4.56 15.61 7.42
CA ALA A 4 -3.45 14.82 7.94
C ALA A 4 -3.97 14.03 9.15
N TYR A 5 -4.37 12.78 8.92
CA TYR A 5 -4.67 11.84 10.00
C TYR A 5 -3.36 11.51 10.72
N ASN A 6 -3.08 12.22 11.82
CA ASN A 6 -1.85 12.05 12.60
C ASN A 6 -1.85 10.73 13.41
N GLU A 7 -3.02 10.11 13.61
CA GLU A 7 -3.14 8.85 14.35
C GLU A 7 -4.05 7.85 13.63
N PHE A 8 -3.47 6.69 13.30
CA PHE A 8 -4.19 5.53 12.78
C PHE A 8 -4.39 4.50 13.90
N ASN A 9 -5.64 4.14 14.20
CA ASN A 9 -5.93 2.94 14.97
C ASN A 9 -6.05 1.74 14.02
N LEU A 10 -5.00 0.91 13.97
CA LEU A 10 -4.87 -0.23 13.06
C LEU A 10 -4.97 -1.59 13.79
N SER A 11 -5.29 -1.60 15.09
CA SER A 11 -5.18 -2.79 15.93
C SER A 11 -6.11 -3.92 15.49
N ASN A 12 -7.27 -3.56 14.93
CA ASN A 12 -8.33 -4.48 14.50
C ASN A 12 -8.44 -4.60 12.98
N SER A 13 -7.49 -4.04 12.22
CA SER A 13 -7.48 -4.15 10.77
C SER A 13 -7.00 -5.54 10.32
N ASP A 14 -7.72 -6.14 9.37
CA ASP A 14 -7.29 -7.38 8.71
C ASP A 14 -6.46 -7.13 7.46
N GLY A 15 -6.57 -5.93 6.90
CA GLY A 15 -5.65 -5.40 5.90
C GLY A 15 -5.74 -3.88 5.81
N VAL A 16 -4.79 -3.27 5.10
CA VAL A 16 -4.73 -1.82 4.89
C VAL A 16 -4.53 -1.52 3.42
N PHE A 17 -5.30 -0.56 2.91
CA PHE A 17 -5.10 0.02 1.59
C PHE A 17 -4.63 1.46 1.73
N ILE A 18 -3.43 1.73 1.22
CA ILE A 18 -2.73 3.01 1.30
C ILE A 18 -2.68 3.60 -0.11
N ILE A 19 -3.02 4.87 -0.29
CA ILE A 19 -2.96 5.53 -1.60
C ILE A 19 -2.07 6.76 -1.51
N PHE A 20 -1.10 6.85 -2.41
CA PHE A 20 -0.24 8.02 -2.62
C PHE A 20 -0.58 8.70 -3.94
N ASP A 21 -0.62 10.03 -3.97
CA ASP A 21 -0.87 10.82 -5.17
C ASP A 21 0.45 11.34 -5.77
N ALA A 22 1.03 10.56 -6.68
CA ALA A 22 2.27 10.84 -7.38
C ALA A 22 2.06 11.52 -8.75
N ARG A 23 0.87 12.07 -9.02
CA ARG A 23 0.62 12.81 -10.27
C ARG A 23 1.54 14.01 -10.38
N GLY A 24 2.27 14.09 -11.49
CA GLY A 24 3.24 15.17 -11.74
C GLY A 24 4.47 15.13 -10.83
N LYS A 25 4.75 13.99 -10.18
CA LYS A 25 5.93 13.78 -9.35
C LYS A 25 6.97 12.96 -10.11
N GLU A 26 8.23 13.37 -10.00
CA GLU A 26 9.40 12.61 -10.49
C GLU A 26 9.96 11.67 -9.41
N HIS A 27 9.77 12.03 -8.13
CA HIS A 27 10.21 11.29 -6.95
C HIS A 27 9.09 11.20 -5.91
N ILE A 28 9.13 10.17 -5.06
CA ILE A 28 8.22 10.06 -3.92
C ILE A 28 8.52 11.14 -2.88
N ASP A 29 7.49 11.57 -2.16
CA ASP A 29 7.72 12.40 -0.98
C ASP A 29 8.37 11.53 0.13
N PRO A 30 9.52 11.94 0.70
CA PRO A 30 10.14 11.20 1.81
C PRO A 30 9.17 10.92 2.98
N GLU A 31 8.20 11.80 3.23
CA GLU A 31 7.19 11.61 4.27
C GLU A 31 6.25 10.41 3.98
N TRP A 32 6.04 10.07 2.70
CA TRP A 32 5.23 8.91 2.32
C TRP A 32 5.88 7.61 2.77
N LYS A 33 7.21 7.52 2.61
CA LYS A 33 7.98 6.39 3.10
C LYS A 33 7.89 6.30 4.61
N GLU A 34 8.09 7.41 5.32
CA GLU A 34 7.97 7.42 6.78
C GLU A 34 6.57 6.99 7.25
N THR A 35 5.53 7.47 6.57
CA THR A 35 4.13 7.12 6.84
C THR A 35 3.87 5.64 6.61
N LEU A 36 4.33 5.08 5.49
CA LEU A 36 4.24 3.66 5.19
C LEU A 36 4.86 2.80 6.28
N MET A 37 6.08 3.16 6.72
CA MET A 37 6.80 2.43 7.78
C MET A 37 6.07 2.52 9.12
N LYS A 38 5.50 3.68 9.47
CA LYS A 38 4.67 3.85 10.68
C LYS A 38 3.43 2.95 10.64
N ILE A 39 2.76 2.86 9.48
CA ILE A 39 1.58 1.99 9.30
C ILE A 39 1.98 0.53 9.48
N ILE A 40 3.00 0.05 8.76
CA ILE A 40 3.44 -1.35 8.81
C ILE A 40 3.89 -1.75 10.23
N ARG A 41 4.61 -0.87 10.93
CA ARG A 41 5.04 -1.12 12.32
C ARG A 41 3.84 -1.31 13.27
N LYS A 42 2.74 -0.60 13.05
CA LYS A 42 1.51 -0.72 13.86
C LYS A 42 0.65 -1.93 13.50
N LEU A 43 0.82 -2.50 12.31
CA LEU A 43 0.06 -3.68 11.91
C LEU A 43 0.42 -4.91 12.73
N ARG A 44 -0.55 -5.80 12.94
CA ARG A 44 -0.29 -7.14 13.48
C ARG A 44 0.44 -7.98 12.41
N LYS A 45 1.07 -9.10 12.82
CA LYS A 45 1.66 -10.04 11.86
C LYS A 45 0.60 -10.61 10.93
N LYS A 46 1.03 -11.00 9.73
CA LYS A 46 0.20 -11.66 8.72
C LYS A 46 -1.01 -10.81 8.31
N ARG A 47 -0.79 -9.54 7.98
CA ARG A 47 -1.81 -8.63 7.41
C ARG A 47 -1.52 -8.35 5.95
N ALA A 48 -2.58 -8.14 5.16
CA ALA A 48 -2.46 -7.75 3.76
C ALA A 48 -2.30 -6.23 3.65
N VAL A 49 -1.37 -5.77 2.80
CA VAL A 49 -1.14 -4.34 2.56
C VAL A 49 -1.17 -4.07 1.05
N ILE A 50 -2.04 -3.15 0.61
CA ILE A 50 -2.01 -2.60 -0.75
C ILE A 50 -1.44 -1.20 -0.69
N ILE A 51 -0.52 -0.90 -1.60
CA ILE A 51 0.01 0.44 -1.86
C ILE A 51 -0.43 0.84 -3.27
N GLY A 52 -1.40 1.75 -3.35
CA GLY A 52 -1.83 2.38 -4.59
C GLY A 52 -1.02 3.63 -4.88
N LEU A 53 -0.43 3.73 -6.06
CA LEU A 53 0.16 4.97 -6.58
C LEU A 53 -0.72 5.53 -7.69
N ARG A 54 -1.25 6.72 -7.45
CA ARG A 54 -1.91 7.50 -8.50
C ARG A 54 -0.86 8.25 -9.30
N VAL A 55 -0.81 8.03 -10.61
CA VAL A 55 0.17 8.65 -11.52
C VAL A 55 -0.55 9.28 -12.71
N SER A 56 0.06 10.29 -13.33
CA SER A 56 -0.50 10.97 -14.50
C SER A 56 -0.27 10.19 -15.79
N ASP A 57 0.88 9.52 -15.88
CA ASP A 57 1.28 8.65 -17.00
C ASP A 57 2.15 7.49 -16.49
N ASP A 58 2.59 6.61 -17.39
CA ASP A 58 3.27 5.36 -17.06
C ASP A 58 4.79 5.53 -16.92
N LYS A 59 5.35 6.65 -17.39
CA LYS A 59 6.79 6.78 -17.60
C LYS A 59 7.56 6.67 -16.29
N ASN A 60 7.05 7.29 -15.23
CA ASN A 60 7.74 7.37 -13.94
C ASN A 60 7.31 6.27 -12.96
N TYR A 61 6.32 5.42 -13.31
CA TYR A 61 5.77 4.44 -12.38
C TYR A 61 6.80 3.41 -11.88
N PRO A 62 7.65 2.78 -12.74
CA PRO A 62 8.68 1.85 -12.27
C PRO A 62 9.65 2.48 -11.29
N GLN A 63 10.14 3.69 -11.59
CA GLN A 63 11.07 4.42 -10.74
C GLN A 63 10.44 4.76 -9.38
N LEU A 64 9.21 5.27 -9.37
CA LEU A 64 8.51 5.61 -8.12
C LEU A 64 8.30 4.37 -7.24
N MET A 65 8.07 3.19 -7.82
CA MET A 65 7.98 1.94 -7.05
C MET A 65 9.31 1.54 -6.41
N GLU A 66 10.43 1.69 -7.14
CA GLU A 66 11.76 1.37 -6.61
C GLU A 66 12.14 2.24 -5.40
N GLU A 67 11.62 3.46 -5.33
CA GLU A 67 11.85 4.37 -4.21
C GLU A 67 11.12 3.92 -2.92
N PHE A 68 10.06 3.10 -3.04
CA PHE A 68 9.35 2.48 -1.91
C PHE A 68 10.08 1.22 -1.38
N VAL A 69 11.35 1.36 -1.02
CA VAL A 69 12.11 0.29 -0.35
C VAL A 69 11.56 0.07 1.05
N ILE A 70 10.96 -1.10 1.30
CA ILE A 70 10.49 -1.55 2.61
C ILE A 70 11.62 -2.33 3.29
N ASP A 71 11.83 -2.10 4.59
CA ASP A 71 12.85 -2.84 5.35
C ASP A 71 12.50 -4.34 5.38
N LYS A 72 13.48 -5.23 5.17
CA LYS A 72 13.27 -6.69 5.14
C LYS A 72 12.53 -7.23 6.37
N ASP A 73 12.86 -6.72 7.56
CA ASP A 73 12.21 -7.12 8.82
C ASP A 73 10.71 -6.78 8.86
N LEU A 74 10.30 -5.78 8.09
CA LEU A 74 8.90 -5.38 7.93
C LEU A 74 8.21 -6.17 6.83
N GLU A 75 8.91 -6.59 5.78
CA GLU A 75 8.38 -7.50 4.77
C GLU A 75 7.97 -8.84 5.40
N GLU A 76 8.76 -9.41 6.31
CA GLU A 76 8.43 -10.65 7.02
C GLU A 76 7.14 -10.56 7.86
N LYS A 77 6.72 -9.34 8.21
CA LYS A 77 5.52 -9.08 9.01
C LYS A 77 4.25 -9.04 8.16
N ILE A 78 4.38 -8.74 6.88
CA ILE A 78 3.31 -8.52 5.91
C ILE A 78 3.12 -9.80 5.09
N VAL A 79 1.87 -10.18 4.78
CA VAL A 79 1.62 -11.36 3.92
C VAL A 79 1.94 -11.03 2.46
N SER A 80 1.61 -9.82 2.04
CA SER A 80 1.87 -9.31 0.69
C SER A 80 1.81 -7.78 0.69
N VAL A 81 2.72 -7.17 -0.06
CA VAL A 81 2.67 -5.76 -0.46
C VAL A 81 2.32 -5.74 -1.94
N LEU A 82 1.16 -5.19 -2.28
CA LEU A 82 0.70 -5.09 -3.67
C LEU A 82 0.79 -3.65 -4.14
N PHE A 83 1.58 -3.39 -5.19
CA PHE A 83 1.63 -2.08 -5.82
C PHE A 83 0.58 -1.98 -6.93
N LEU A 84 -0.33 -1.03 -6.79
CA LEU A 84 -1.39 -0.77 -7.77
C LEU A 84 -1.21 0.60 -8.40
N LYS A 85 -1.21 0.65 -9.74
CA LYS A 85 -1.32 1.89 -10.50
C LYS A 85 -2.77 2.37 -10.49
N ILE A 86 -3.00 3.63 -10.11
CA ILE A 86 -4.32 4.25 -10.10
C ILE A 86 -4.39 5.33 -11.19
N GLY A 87 -5.24 5.11 -12.18
CA GLY A 87 -5.54 6.02 -13.29
C GLY A 87 -6.84 5.59 -13.98
N THR A 88 -7.36 6.39 -14.92
CA THR A 88 -8.63 6.09 -15.62
C THR A 88 -8.62 4.73 -16.31
N ASP A 89 -7.47 4.32 -16.81
CA ASP A 89 -7.31 3.12 -17.64
C ASP A 89 -6.98 1.87 -16.82
N TYR A 90 -6.95 1.99 -15.48
CA TYR A 90 -6.51 0.92 -14.56
C TYR A 90 -7.61 0.47 -13.59
N ARG A 91 -8.88 0.88 -13.85
CA ARG A 91 -10.01 0.53 -12.98
C ARG A 91 -10.21 -0.98 -12.85
N GLU A 92 -10.10 -1.73 -13.94
CA GLU A 92 -10.24 -3.20 -13.91
C GLU A 92 -9.17 -3.84 -13.02
N LYS A 93 -7.90 -3.46 -13.20
CA LYS A 93 -6.80 -3.94 -12.36
C LYS A 93 -6.98 -3.61 -10.89
N MET A 94 -7.60 -2.48 -10.56
CA MET A 94 -7.91 -2.14 -9.17
C MET A 94 -8.88 -3.14 -8.54
N TYR A 95 -9.90 -3.60 -9.27
CA TYR A 95 -10.81 -4.63 -8.78
C TYR A 95 -10.06 -5.94 -8.52
N ASP A 96 -9.18 -6.36 -9.42
CA ASP A 96 -8.38 -7.58 -9.25
C ASP A 96 -7.50 -7.53 -8.00
N HIS A 97 -6.84 -6.40 -7.75
CA HIS A 97 -5.97 -6.23 -6.58
C HIS A 97 -6.76 -6.22 -5.27
N ILE A 98 -7.97 -5.63 -5.28
CA ILE A 98 -8.86 -5.66 -4.11
C ILE A 98 -9.36 -7.08 -3.86
N ILE A 99 -9.77 -7.81 -4.90
CA ILE A 99 -10.18 -9.22 -4.80
C ILE A 99 -9.05 -10.05 -4.20
N LEU A 100 -7.83 -9.92 -4.72
CA LEU A 100 -6.68 -10.66 -4.23
C LEU A 100 -6.36 -10.35 -2.76
N MET A 101 -6.49 -9.09 -2.32
CA MET A 101 -6.36 -8.73 -0.91
C MET A 101 -7.44 -9.39 -0.04
N LEU A 102 -8.69 -9.42 -0.50
CA LEU A 102 -9.77 -10.06 0.24
C LEU A 102 -9.54 -11.58 0.35
N GLU A 103 -9.10 -12.22 -0.73
CA GLU A 103 -8.73 -13.65 -0.73
C GLU A 103 -7.58 -13.95 0.23
N LEU A 104 -6.55 -13.09 0.27
CA LEU A 104 -5.44 -13.20 1.22
C LEU A 104 -5.94 -13.08 2.66
N ILE A 105 -6.84 -12.14 2.94
CA ILE A 105 -7.44 -11.95 4.26
C ILE A 105 -8.22 -13.20 4.68
N VAL A 106 -9.05 -13.74 3.79
CA VAL A 106 -9.84 -14.96 4.05
C VAL A 106 -8.91 -16.15 4.29
N SER A 107 -7.94 -16.38 3.40
CA SER A 107 -7.01 -17.52 3.49
C SER A 107 -6.18 -17.45 4.77
N THR A 108 -5.70 -16.27 5.15
CA THR A 108 -4.93 -16.08 6.38
C THR A 108 -5.77 -16.34 7.65
N ARG A 109 -7.08 -16.09 7.61
CA ARG A 109 -8.00 -16.45 8.70
C ARG A 109 -8.22 -17.95 8.81
N MET A 110 -8.20 -18.68 7.70
CA MET A 110 -8.35 -20.15 7.66
C MET A 110 -7.08 -20.89 8.11
N LEU A 111 -5.93 -20.19 8.19
CA LEU A 111 -4.65 -20.71 8.70
C LEU A 111 -4.46 -20.51 10.22
N LYS A 112 -5.49 -20.03 10.93
CA LYS A 112 -5.54 -19.97 12.40
C LYS A 112 -6.17 -21.24 12.96
#